data_AF-A0A1F4ZBV6-F1
#
_entry.id   AF-A0A1F4ZBV6-F1
#
_cell.length_a   1.000
_cell.length_b   1.000
_cell.length_c   1.000
_cell.angle_alpha   90.00
_cell.angle_beta   90.00
_cell.angle_gamma   90.00
#
_symmetry.space_group_name_H-M   'P 1'
#
loop_
_entity.id
_entity.type
_entity.pdbx_description
1 polymer ?
#
loop_
_entity_poly.entity_id
_entity_poly.type
_entity_poly.pdbx_seq_one_letter_code
_entity_poly.pdbx_strand_id
1 'polypeptide(L)'
;MKTRSDPRHQRRTKIIQHLFSSSFQNKPDPLVTDLWKQLPQIDPLIAAAAPEWPIDKLNPIDLAILRLAVYELTVDKKAPYKVIIDEAIELAKEYGGANSPAFINGALGHIIKSHMNPNLKSAILNFLADEFKKDLATVTPDLNFTTDLDLTEQNVSDLLQRLQDSLNVILPEDKLAQILTVGDLINALEQDSEPDSPPS
;
A
#
# COMPACT_ATOMS: atom_id res chain seq x y z
N MET A 1 9.09 -12.70 14.55
CA MET A 1 9.52 -11.43 15.20
C MET A 1 10.84 -11.03 14.55
N LYS A 2 10.86 -10.02 13.68
CA LYS A 2 12.11 -9.56 13.06
C LYS A 2 12.80 -8.61 14.04
N THR A 3 14.03 -8.94 14.40
CA THR A 3 14.82 -8.22 15.41
C THR A 3 15.58 -7.06 14.77
N ARG A 4 15.99 -6.06 15.56
CA ARG A 4 16.92 -4.96 15.20
C ARG A 4 18.20 -5.39 14.47
N SER A 5 18.51 -6.69 14.53
CA SER A 5 19.65 -7.32 13.88
C SER A 5 19.35 -7.82 12.44
N ASP A 6 18.13 -7.71 11.91
CA ASP A 6 17.82 -8.08 10.52
C ASP A 6 18.62 -7.14 9.57
N PRO A 7 19.44 -7.69 8.65
CA PRO A 7 20.24 -6.88 7.72
C PRO A 7 19.40 -5.91 6.86
N ARG A 8 18.15 -6.26 6.54
CA ARG A 8 17.23 -5.40 5.79
C ARG A 8 16.79 -4.21 6.61
N HIS A 9 16.48 -4.45 7.89
CA HIS A 9 16.13 -3.39 8.83
C HIS A 9 17.30 -2.42 8.99
N GLN A 10 18.50 -2.95 9.27
CA GLN A 10 19.73 -2.14 9.37
C GLN A 10 20.03 -1.34 8.10
N ARG A 11 19.76 -1.90 6.92
CA ARG A 11 19.90 -1.18 5.64
C ARG A 11 18.93 0.00 5.58
N ARG A 12 17.65 -0.19 5.96
CA ARG A 12 16.67 0.90 6.01
C ARG A 12 17.06 1.97 7.02
N THR A 13 17.51 1.57 8.21
CA THR A 13 18.04 2.49 9.24
C THR A 13 19.14 3.39 8.67
N LYS A 14 20.11 2.81 7.94
CA LYS A 14 21.16 3.60 7.29
C LYS A 14 20.56 4.56 6.26
N ILE A 15 19.69 4.08 5.37
CA ILE A 15 19.09 4.94 4.34
C ILE A 15 18.34 6.13 4.96
N ILE A 16 17.52 5.92 6.00
CA ILE A 16 16.79 7.03 6.64
C ILE A 16 17.73 8.05 7.30
N GLN A 17 18.84 7.60 7.91
CA GLN A 17 19.83 8.48 8.52
C GLN A 17 20.52 9.37 7.48
N HIS A 18 20.89 8.77 6.33
CA HIS A 18 21.50 9.51 5.22
C HIS A 18 20.49 10.45 4.52
N LEU A 19 19.22 10.05 4.38
CA LEU A 19 18.16 10.94 3.86
C LEU A 19 17.91 12.12 4.78
N PHE A 20 17.78 11.87 6.08
CA PHE A 20 17.63 12.90 7.10
C PHE A 20 18.80 13.88 7.05
N SER A 21 20.04 13.38 7.07
CA SER A 21 21.24 14.23 7.02
C SER A 21 21.33 15.06 5.73
N SER A 22 21.00 14.44 4.59
CA SER A 22 21.01 15.11 3.28
C SER A 22 19.96 16.24 3.20
N SER A 23 18.85 16.14 3.95
CA SER A 23 17.79 17.15 3.98
C SER A 23 18.26 18.51 4.54
N PHE A 24 19.20 18.52 5.49
CA PHE A 24 19.78 19.75 6.03
C PHE A 24 20.87 20.35 5.13
N GLN A 25 21.57 19.51 4.35
CA GLN A 25 22.65 19.94 3.47
C GLN A 25 22.17 20.32 2.07
N ASN A 26 20.90 20.00 1.75
CA ASN A 26 20.31 20.11 0.42
C ASN A 26 21.18 19.50 -0.69
N LYS A 27 21.84 18.37 -0.37
CA LYS A 27 22.72 17.63 -1.26
C LYS A 27 22.64 16.15 -0.94
N PRO A 28 22.47 15.26 -1.94
CA PRO A 28 22.40 13.83 -1.69
C PRO A 28 23.76 13.26 -1.26
N ASP A 29 23.72 12.41 -0.24
CA ASP A 29 24.79 11.45 0.04
C ASP A 29 24.87 10.38 -1.08
N PRO A 30 26.06 9.89 -1.45
CA PRO A 30 26.22 8.82 -2.44
C PRO A 30 25.34 7.59 -2.20
N LEU A 31 25.05 7.24 -0.95
CA LEU A 31 24.24 6.08 -0.58
C LEU A 31 22.76 6.24 -0.97
N VAL A 32 22.25 7.47 -0.97
CA VAL A 32 20.82 7.77 -1.20
C VAL A 32 20.57 8.53 -2.50
N THR A 33 21.60 8.71 -3.34
CA THR A 33 21.54 9.54 -4.54
C THR A 33 20.42 9.11 -5.49
N ASP A 34 20.20 7.80 -5.67
CA ASP A 34 19.16 7.31 -6.58
C ASP A 34 17.75 7.53 -6.03
N LEU A 35 17.55 7.34 -4.73
CA LEU A 35 16.29 7.69 -4.05
C LEU A 35 16.05 9.20 -4.12
N TRP A 36 17.09 9.99 -3.86
CA TRP A 36 17.03 11.46 -3.86
C TRP A 36 16.52 12.02 -5.19
N LYS A 37 16.96 11.45 -6.32
CA LYS A 37 16.49 11.83 -7.66
C LYS A 37 14.99 11.57 -7.87
N GLN A 38 14.40 10.64 -7.12
CA GLN A 38 12.97 10.32 -7.20
C GLN A 38 12.10 11.19 -6.28
N LEU A 39 12.69 12.00 -5.38
CA LEU A 39 11.92 12.84 -4.45
C LEU A 39 10.89 13.75 -5.14
N PRO A 40 11.17 14.37 -6.31
CA PRO A 40 10.14 15.16 -7.01
C PRO A 40 8.89 14.36 -7.42
N GLN A 41 9.00 13.03 -7.55
CA GLN A 41 7.87 12.14 -7.83
C GLN A 41 7.22 11.59 -6.54
N ILE A 42 8.02 11.37 -5.50
CA ILE A 42 7.59 10.77 -4.22
C ILE A 42 6.92 11.80 -3.31
N ASP A 43 7.50 12.99 -3.17
CA ASP A 43 7.03 14.02 -2.24
C ASP A 43 5.57 14.45 -2.51
N PRO A 44 5.09 14.58 -3.77
CA PRO A 44 3.68 14.83 -4.04
C PRO A 44 2.73 13.74 -3.52
N LEU A 45 3.15 12.46 -3.53
CA LEU A 45 2.34 11.35 -3.01
C LEU A 45 2.20 11.43 -1.50
N ILE A 46 3.29 11.80 -0.82
CA ILE A 46 3.31 12.01 0.63
C ILE A 46 2.43 13.20 0.98
N ALA A 47 2.54 14.31 0.25
CA ALA A 47 1.73 15.51 0.47
C ALA A 47 0.24 15.25 0.27
N ALA A 48 -0.15 14.45 -0.73
CA ALA A 48 -1.53 14.07 -0.97
C ALA A 48 -2.10 13.20 0.17
N ALA A 49 -1.27 12.36 0.78
CA ALA A 49 -1.67 11.48 1.88
C ALA A 49 -1.71 12.14 3.26
N ALA A 50 -1.10 13.32 3.40
CA ALA A 50 -1.12 14.12 4.62
C ALA A 50 -1.54 15.57 4.32
N PRO A 51 -2.77 15.81 3.83
CA PRO A 51 -3.19 17.12 3.31
C PRO A 51 -3.24 18.21 4.39
N GLU A 52 -3.43 17.82 5.66
CA GLU A 52 -3.40 18.76 6.79
C GLU A 52 -1.98 19.22 7.16
N TRP A 53 -0.95 18.53 6.67
CA TRP A 53 0.45 18.78 7.00
C TRP A 53 1.27 19.05 5.75
N PRO A 54 1.60 20.32 5.45
CA PRO A 54 2.59 20.65 4.44
C PRO A 54 3.87 19.83 4.65
N ILE A 55 4.44 19.31 3.56
CA ILE A 55 5.58 18.38 3.64
C ILE A 55 6.78 18.98 4.39
N ASP A 56 6.94 20.30 4.31
CA ASP A 56 7.96 21.12 4.99
C ASP A 56 7.73 21.26 6.50
N LYS A 57 6.53 20.92 6.99
CA LYS A 57 6.18 20.92 8.42
C LYS A 57 6.21 19.54 9.06
N LEU A 58 6.40 18.48 8.26
CA LEU A 58 6.55 17.14 8.80
C LEU A 58 7.86 17.02 9.60
N ASN A 59 7.83 16.20 10.65
CA ASN A 59 9.06 15.81 11.34
C ASN A 59 10.05 15.26 10.30
N PRO A 60 11.29 15.77 10.22
CA PRO A 60 12.22 15.34 9.17
C PRO A 60 12.57 13.85 9.22
N ILE A 61 12.48 13.21 10.40
CA ILE A 61 12.63 11.75 10.53
C ILE A 61 11.43 11.02 9.93
N ASP A 62 10.21 11.43 10.25
CA ASP A 62 9.00 10.82 9.70
C ASP A 62 8.96 10.98 8.18
N LEU A 63 9.35 12.16 7.68
CA LEU A 63 9.48 12.41 6.26
C LEU A 63 10.53 11.52 5.59
N ALA A 64 11.69 11.30 6.23
CA ALA A 64 12.70 10.38 5.72
C ALA A 64 12.21 8.93 5.66
N ILE A 65 11.45 8.49 6.66
CA ILE A 65 10.81 7.16 6.70
C ILE A 65 9.78 7.03 5.58
N LEU A 66 8.88 8.01 5.42
CA LEU A 66 7.88 8.01 4.34
C LEU A 66 8.53 7.99 2.97
N ARG A 67 9.55 8.81 2.73
CA ARG A 67 10.27 8.84 1.44
C ARG A 67 10.87 7.49 1.09
N LEU A 68 11.47 6.80 2.07
CA LEU A 68 12.00 5.45 1.87
C LEU A 68 10.89 4.45 1.58
N ALA A 69 9.83 4.43 2.40
CA ALA A 69 8.73 3.50 2.22
C ALA A 69 8.04 3.69 0.87
N VAL A 70 7.73 4.93 0.48
CA VAL A 70 7.11 5.24 -0.82
C VAL A 70 8.04 4.91 -1.98
N TYR A 71 9.35 5.15 -1.87
CA TYR A 71 10.32 4.69 -2.86
C TYR A 71 10.29 3.16 -3.03
N GLU A 72 10.26 2.40 -1.93
CA GLU A 72 10.18 0.94 -1.97
C GLU A 72 8.86 0.46 -2.59
N LEU A 73 7.74 1.15 -2.32
CA LEU A 73 6.42 0.83 -2.87
C LEU A 73 6.29 1.15 -4.37
N THR A 74 6.85 2.27 -4.82
CA THR A 74 6.56 2.83 -6.16
C THR A 74 7.69 2.62 -7.17
N VAL A 75 8.95 2.56 -6.72
CA VAL A 75 10.14 2.51 -7.58
C VAL A 75 10.89 1.19 -7.44
N ASP A 76 11.33 0.81 -6.23
CA ASP A 76 12.20 -0.37 -6.05
C ASP A 76 11.43 -1.69 -6.17
N LYS A 77 10.24 -1.77 -5.56
CA LYS A 77 9.31 -2.92 -5.62
C LYS A 77 9.93 -4.28 -5.29
N LYS A 78 11.00 -4.32 -4.48
CA LYS A 78 11.74 -5.55 -4.11
C LYS A 78 11.17 -6.30 -2.92
N ALA A 79 10.22 -5.71 -2.19
CA ALA A 79 9.61 -6.30 -1.01
C ALA A 79 8.08 -6.17 -1.07
N PRO A 80 7.32 -7.12 -0.48
CA PRO A 80 5.87 -7.00 -0.38
C PRO A 80 5.48 -5.73 0.39
N TYR A 81 4.40 -5.06 -0.02
CA TYR A 81 3.98 -3.79 0.61
C TYR A 81 3.76 -3.92 2.12
N LYS A 82 3.18 -5.04 2.59
CA LYS A 82 2.96 -5.28 4.03
C LYS A 82 4.27 -5.27 4.80
N VAL A 83 5.32 -5.87 4.24
CA VAL A 83 6.66 -5.84 4.83
C VAL A 83 7.23 -4.43 4.85
N ILE A 84 7.01 -3.64 3.81
CA ILE A 84 7.48 -2.25 3.74
C ILE A 84 6.78 -1.40 4.80
N ILE A 85 5.46 -1.52 4.95
CA ILE A 85 4.68 -0.81 5.97
C ILE A 85 5.14 -1.20 7.38
N ASP A 86 5.22 -2.50 7.67
CA ASP A 86 5.62 -3.00 9.00
C ASP A 86 7.00 -2.45 9.40
N GLU A 87 7.94 -2.40 8.46
CA GLU A 87 9.29 -1.88 8.69
C GLU A 87 9.30 -0.35 8.85
N ALA A 88 8.49 0.38 8.09
CA ALA A 88 8.35 1.82 8.25
C ALA A 88 7.76 2.20 9.62
N ILE A 89 6.75 1.47 10.07
CA ILE A 89 6.14 1.63 11.40
C ILE A 89 7.18 1.31 12.50
N GLU A 90 7.97 0.25 12.33
CA GLU A 90 8.99 -0.09 13.30
C GLU A 90 10.08 0.99 13.39
N LEU A 91 10.56 1.52 12.26
CA LEU A 91 11.48 2.66 12.26
C LEU A 91 10.86 3.90 12.93
N ALA A 92 9.56 4.13 12.76
CA ALA A 92 8.86 5.23 13.42
C ALA A 92 8.81 5.06 14.94
N LYS A 93 8.67 3.83 15.44
CA LYS A 93 8.77 3.55 16.89
C LYS A 93 10.18 3.77 17.43
N GLU A 94 11.20 3.51 16.62
CA GLU A 94 12.60 3.62 17.04
C GLU A 94 13.14 5.05 17.03
N TYR A 95 12.76 5.85 16.02
CA TYR A 95 13.37 7.16 15.77
C TYR A 95 12.37 8.32 15.81
N GLY A 96 11.07 8.04 15.68
CA GLY A 96 10.01 9.04 15.66
C GLY A 96 9.54 9.46 17.05
N GLY A 97 8.50 10.30 17.08
CA GLY A 97 7.78 10.66 18.29
C GLY A 97 6.67 9.67 18.63
N ALA A 98 5.97 9.89 19.74
CA ALA A 98 4.91 9.00 20.22
C ALA A 98 3.78 8.77 19.19
N ASN A 99 3.47 9.78 18.38
CA ASN A 99 2.41 9.73 17.36
C ASN A 99 2.91 9.24 15.99
N SER A 100 4.23 9.12 15.78
CA SER A 100 4.83 8.79 14.49
C SER A 100 4.38 7.43 13.95
N PRO A 101 4.32 6.33 14.73
CA PRO A 101 3.86 5.03 14.22
C PRO A 101 2.44 5.08 13.61
N ALA A 102 1.51 5.75 14.29
CA ALA A 102 0.13 5.89 13.84
C ALA A 102 0.04 6.78 12.59
N PHE A 103 0.78 7.90 12.57
CA PHE A 103 0.86 8.80 11.44
C PHE A 103 1.41 8.09 10.18
N ILE A 104 2.55 7.39 10.30
CA ILE A 104 3.18 6.65 9.20
C ILE A 104 2.23 5.58 8.65
N ASN A 105 1.58 4.83 9.54
CA ASN A 105 0.61 3.82 9.13
C ASN A 105 -0.56 4.43 8.34
N GLY A 106 -1.17 5.51 8.85
CA GLY A 106 -2.27 6.20 8.17
C GLY A 106 -1.87 6.78 6.81
N ALA A 107 -0.72 7.47 6.74
CA ALA A 107 -0.22 8.04 5.50
C ALA A 107 0.07 6.96 4.44
N LEU A 108 0.78 5.89 4.81
CA LEU A 108 1.07 4.80 3.87
C LEU A 108 -0.19 4.05 3.43
N GLY A 109 -1.16 3.85 4.34
CA GLY A 109 -2.47 3.30 3.99
C GLY A 109 -3.18 4.15 2.93
N HIS A 110 -3.17 5.47 3.09
CA HIS A 110 -3.74 6.40 2.11
C HIS A 110 -2.99 6.37 0.77
N ILE A 111 -1.66 6.33 0.76
CA ILE A 111 -0.85 6.25 -0.47
C ILE A 111 -1.15 4.95 -1.23
N ILE A 112 -1.27 3.83 -0.53
CA ILE A 112 -1.61 2.55 -1.14
C ILE A 112 -3.00 2.63 -1.77
N LYS A 113 -3.98 3.16 -1.02
CA LYS A 113 -5.35 3.34 -1.49
C LYS A 113 -5.47 4.29 -2.69
N SER A 114 -4.74 5.40 -2.69
CA SER A 114 -4.85 6.44 -3.73
C SER A 114 -3.96 6.18 -4.95
N HIS A 115 -2.78 5.57 -4.73
CA HIS A 115 -1.72 5.49 -5.74
C HIS A 115 -1.34 4.07 -6.16
N MET A 116 -1.56 3.06 -5.31
CA MET A 116 -1.44 1.65 -5.70
C MET A 116 -2.77 1.00 -6.05
N ASN A 117 -3.89 1.59 -5.62
CA ASN A 117 -5.26 1.22 -6.01
C ASN A 117 -5.95 2.06 -7.12
N PRO A 118 -5.30 2.92 -7.95
CA PRO A 118 -6.01 3.53 -9.08
C PRO A 118 -6.31 2.52 -10.20
N ASN A 119 -5.82 1.28 -10.07
CA ASN A 119 -6.14 0.16 -10.96
C ASN A 119 -6.66 -1.06 -10.21
N LEU A 120 -7.10 -0.99 -8.94
CA LEU A 120 -7.59 -2.21 -8.28
C LEU A 120 -8.77 -2.81 -9.02
N LYS A 121 -9.74 -1.96 -9.37
CA LYS A 121 -10.84 -2.33 -10.25
C LYS A 121 -10.32 -2.94 -11.55
N SER A 122 -9.42 -2.26 -12.26
CA SER A 122 -8.83 -2.77 -13.51
C SER A 122 -8.07 -4.09 -13.32
N ALA A 123 -7.39 -4.28 -12.19
CA ALA A 123 -6.58 -5.45 -11.87
C ALA A 123 -7.47 -6.64 -11.51
N ILE A 124 -8.55 -6.42 -10.75
CA ILE A 124 -9.61 -7.41 -10.53
C ILE A 124 -10.22 -7.81 -11.87
N LEU A 125 -10.61 -6.84 -12.70
CA LEU A 125 -11.22 -7.11 -14.00
C LEU A 125 -10.26 -7.86 -14.94
N ASN A 126 -8.98 -7.47 -14.99
CA ASN A 126 -7.96 -8.16 -15.78
C ASN A 126 -7.67 -9.57 -15.26
N PHE A 127 -7.59 -9.75 -13.94
CA PHE A 127 -7.40 -11.06 -13.32
C PHE A 127 -8.56 -11.99 -13.67
N LEU A 128 -9.81 -11.52 -13.52
CA LEU A 128 -11.00 -12.31 -13.85
C LEU A 128 -11.08 -12.59 -15.36
N ALA A 129 -10.75 -11.62 -16.21
CA ALA A 129 -10.70 -11.82 -17.65
C ALA A 129 -9.68 -12.91 -18.04
N ASP A 130 -8.49 -12.91 -17.45
CA ASP A 130 -7.46 -13.92 -17.69
C ASP A 130 -7.85 -15.30 -17.15
N GLU A 131 -8.30 -15.38 -15.90
CA GLU A 131 -8.71 -16.61 -15.22
C GLU A 131 -9.80 -17.37 -16.00
N PHE A 132 -10.78 -16.63 -16.54
CA PHE A 132 -11.91 -17.20 -17.28
C PHE A 132 -11.75 -17.13 -18.80
N LYS A 133 -10.61 -16.64 -19.30
CA LYS A 133 -10.32 -16.44 -20.74
C LYS A 133 -11.43 -15.65 -21.45
N LYS A 134 -11.92 -14.60 -20.79
CA LYS A 134 -12.99 -13.71 -21.27
C LYS A 134 -12.41 -12.40 -21.79
N ASP A 135 -13.16 -11.73 -22.66
CA ASP A 135 -12.88 -10.35 -23.02
C ASP A 135 -13.17 -9.44 -21.82
N LEU A 136 -12.27 -8.49 -21.54
CA LEU A 136 -12.41 -7.52 -20.46
C LEU A 136 -13.75 -6.76 -20.51
N ALA A 137 -14.26 -6.49 -21.72
CA ALA A 137 -15.54 -5.81 -21.91
C ALA A 137 -16.75 -6.63 -21.42
N THR A 138 -16.58 -7.94 -21.21
CA THR A 138 -17.64 -8.84 -20.72
C THR A 138 -17.58 -9.08 -19.21
N VAL A 139 -16.52 -8.63 -18.54
CA VAL A 139 -16.39 -8.71 -17.08
C VAL A 139 -17.00 -7.44 -16.49
N THR A 140 -18.31 -7.47 -16.25
CA THR A 140 -19.08 -6.33 -15.75
C THR A 140 -19.40 -6.50 -14.25
N PRO A 141 -19.71 -5.41 -13.53
CA PRO A 141 -20.00 -5.48 -12.08
C PRO A 141 -21.17 -6.41 -11.70
N ASP A 142 -22.11 -6.61 -12.61
CA ASP A 142 -23.29 -7.48 -12.45
C ASP A 142 -23.00 -8.97 -12.68
N LEU A 143 -21.82 -9.31 -13.21
CA LEU A 143 -21.43 -10.70 -13.46
C LEU A 143 -21.36 -11.48 -12.14
N ASN A 144 -22.18 -12.52 -12.05
CA ASN A 144 -22.34 -13.37 -10.88
C ASN A 144 -21.47 -14.63 -10.98
N PHE A 145 -20.70 -14.91 -9.94
CA PHE A 145 -19.76 -16.02 -9.93
C PHE A 145 -20.43 -17.39 -9.99
N THR A 146 -21.60 -17.56 -9.37
CA THR A 146 -22.30 -18.85 -9.36
C THR A 146 -23.24 -18.98 -10.54
N THR A 147 -24.04 -17.96 -10.86
CA THR A 147 -25.06 -18.09 -11.92
C THR A 147 -24.52 -17.86 -13.33
N ASP A 148 -23.53 -16.99 -13.52
CA ASP A 148 -23.01 -16.67 -14.86
C ASP A 148 -21.72 -17.43 -15.20
N LEU A 149 -20.94 -17.82 -14.20
CA LEU A 149 -19.71 -18.60 -14.37
C LEU A 149 -19.84 -20.07 -13.93
N ASP A 150 -21.00 -20.48 -13.42
CA ASP A 150 -21.30 -21.86 -12.97
C ASP A 150 -20.31 -22.39 -11.91
N LEU A 151 -19.83 -21.49 -11.03
CA LEU A 151 -18.94 -21.87 -9.93
C LEU A 151 -19.73 -22.38 -8.72
N THR A 152 -19.18 -23.41 -8.07
CA THR A 152 -19.62 -23.81 -6.73
C THR A 152 -19.12 -22.82 -5.68
N GLU A 153 -19.75 -22.76 -4.50
CA GLU A 153 -19.29 -21.91 -3.39
C GLU A 153 -17.81 -22.17 -3.02
N GLN A 154 -17.39 -23.43 -3.06
CA GLN A 154 -15.99 -23.79 -2.83
C GLN A 154 -15.07 -23.17 -3.89
N ASN A 155 -15.47 -23.23 -5.17
CA ASN A 155 -14.65 -22.66 -6.24
C ASN A 155 -14.63 -21.13 -6.22
N VAL A 156 -15.68 -20.48 -5.73
CA VAL A 156 -15.67 -19.03 -5.45
C VAL A 156 -14.65 -18.72 -4.36
N SER A 157 -14.65 -19.47 -3.26
CA SER A 157 -13.66 -19.28 -2.18
C SER A 157 -12.22 -19.45 -2.69
N ASP A 158 -11.96 -20.51 -3.47
CA ASP A 158 -10.64 -20.75 -4.05
C ASP A 158 -10.22 -19.64 -5.04
N LEU A 159 -11.16 -19.10 -5.82
CA LEU A 159 -10.94 -17.97 -6.72
C LEU A 159 -10.55 -16.71 -5.95
N LEU A 160 -11.30 -16.38 -4.88
CA LEU A 160 -11.03 -15.22 -4.04
C LEU A 160 -9.66 -15.34 -3.36
N GLN A 161 -9.24 -16.54 -2.96
CA GLN A 161 -7.89 -16.76 -2.42
C GLN A 161 -6.81 -16.50 -3.48
N ARG A 162 -6.96 -17.04 -4.70
CA ARG A 162 -6.00 -16.79 -5.79
C ARG A 162 -5.91 -15.32 -6.16
N LEU A 163 -7.03 -14.60 -6.15
CA LEU A 163 -7.08 -13.16 -6.41
C LEU A 163 -6.33 -12.38 -5.33
N GLN A 164 -6.58 -12.70 -4.05
CA GLN A 164 -5.86 -12.10 -2.92
C GLN A 164 -4.35 -12.31 -3.03
N ASP A 165 -3.91 -13.51 -3.38
CA ASP A 165 -2.49 -13.83 -3.57
C ASP A 165 -1.89 -13.11 -4.78
N SER A 166 -2.63 -13.06 -5.91
CA SER A 166 -2.17 -12.46 -7.18
C SER A 166 -2.05 -10.94 -7.09
N LEU A 167 -3.08 -10.29 -6.54
CA LEU A 167 -3.14 -8.84 -6.42
C LEU A 167 -2.50 -8.34 -5.13
N ASN A 168 -2.09 -9.26 -4.25
CA ASN A 168 -1.58 -8.94 -2.91
C ASN A 168 -2.60 -8.03 -2.18
N VAL A 169 -3.83 -8.52 -2.06
CA VAL A 169 -4.92 -7.83 -1.36
C VAL A 169 -5.49 -8.76 -0.30
N ILE A 170 -6.18 -8.19 0.69
CA ILE A 170 -6.85 -8.96 1.74
C ILE A 170 -8.33 -8.59 1.70
N LEU A 171 -9.17 -9.61 1.59
CA LEU A 171 -10.62 -9.45 1.69
C LEU A 171 -11.05 -9.57 3.16
N PRO A 172 -11.99 -8.72 3.62
CA PRO A 172 -12.54 -8.82 4.96
C PRO A 172 -13.32 -10.14 5.13
N GLU A 173 -12.93 -10.94 6.13
CA GLU A 173 -13.43 -12.31 6.35
C GLU A 173 -14.95 -12.35 6.54
N ASP A 174 -15.52 -11.34 7.20
CA ASP A 174 -16.95 -11.18 7.45
C ASP A 174 -17.78 -10.91 6.18
N LYS A 175 -17.14 -10.45 5.11
CA LYS A 175 -17.79 -10.16 3.82
C LYS A 175 -17.63 -11.28 2.79
N LEU A 176 -16.74 -12.26 3.00
CA LEU A 176 -16.43 -13.30 2.01
C LEU A 176 -17.68 -14.06 1.54
N ALA A 177 -18.57 -14.44 2.46
CA ALA A 177 -19.80 -15.17 2.13
C ALA A 177 -20.84 -14.32 1.37
N GLN A 178 -20.65 -13.00 1.31
CA GLN A 178 -21.56 -12.05 0.67
C GLN A 178 -21.08 -11.66 -0.75
N ILE A 179 -19.89 -12.08 -1.16
CA ILE A 179 -19.32 -11.79 -2.48
C ILE A 179 -19.92 -12.75 -3.50
N LEU A 180 -20.97 -12.30 -4.19
CA LEU A 180 -21.66 -13.09 -5.22
C LEU A 180 -21.36 -12.58 -6.63
N THR A 181 -21.04 -11.30 -6.76
CA THR A 181 -20.77 -10.63 -8.03
C THR A 181 -19.40 -9.94 -8.05
N VAL A 182 -18.95 -9.58 -9.25
CA VAL A 182 -17.76 -8.73 -9.44
C VAL A 182 -17.92 -7.39 -8.72
N GLY A 183 -19.13 -6.82 -8.70
CA GLY A 183 -19.46 -5.60 -7.99
C GLY A 183 -19.30 -5.74 -6.47
N ASP A 184 -19.76 -6.85 -5.90
CA ASP A 184 -19.61 -7.13 -4.46
C ASP A 184 -18.13 -7.26 -4.08
N LEU A 185 -17.34 -7.92 -4.92
CA LEU A 185 -15.89 -8.05 -4.74
C LEU A 185 -15.19 -6.68 -4.76
N ILE A 186 -15.52 -5.85 -5.75
CA ILE A 186 -14.97 -4.49 -5.86
C ILE A 186 -15.35 -3.68 -4.62
N ASN A 187 -16.63 -3.69 -4.24
CA ASN A 187 -17.12 -2.96 -3.07
C ASN A 187 -16.48 -3.45 -1.77
N ALA A 188 -16.30 -4.77 -1.59
CA ALA A 188 -15.66 -5.33 -0.41
C ALA A 188 -14.23 -4.83 -0.23
N LEU A 189 -13.50 -4.63 -1.34
CA LEU A 189 -12.15 -4.09 -1.34
C LEU A 189 -12.10 -2.54 -1.31
N GLU A 190 -13.16 -1.87 -1.77
CA GLU A 190 -13.27 -0.40 -1.77
C GLU A 190 -13.86 0.17 -0.46
N GLN A 191 -14.62 -0.57 0.34
CA GLN A 191 -15.33 -0.06 1.52
C GLN A 191 -14.55 -0.09 2.85
N ASP A 192 -13.40 -0.75 2.94
CA ASP A 192 -12.47 -0.63 4.11
C ASP A 192 -11.69 0.70 4.10
N SER A 193 -12.36 1.75 3.63
CA SER A 193 -11.73 2.94 3.13
C SER A 193 -12.48 4.22 3.52
N GLU A 194 -13.58 4.09 4.27
CA GLU A 194 -14.09 5.21 5.05
C GLU A 194 -13.07 5.57 6.13
N PRO A 195 -12.68 6.85 6.25
CA PRO A 195 -11.88 7.29 7.38
C PRO A 195 -12.74 7.10 8.63
N ASP A 196 -12.21 6.32 9.58
CA ASP A 196 -12.66 6.31 10.96
C ASP A 196 -12.85 7.77 11.37
N SER A 197 -14.10 8.20 11.55
CA SER A 197 -14.39 9.58 11.93
C SER A 197 -13.68 9.84 13.26
N PRO A 198 -12.90 10.92 13.40
CA PRO A 198 -12.26 11.19 14.67
C PRO A 198 -13.34 11.30 15.76
N PRO A 199 -13.13 10.69 16.94
CA PRO A 199 -14.12 10.77 18.01
C PRO A 199 -14.36 12.24 18.37
N SER A 200 -15.65 12.60 18.42
CA SER A 200 -16.17 13.92 18.78
C SER A 200 -15.66 14.45 20.11
#